data_AF-A0A9P8F5D2-F1
#
_entry.id   AF-A0A9P8F5D2-F1
#
_cell.length_a   1.000
_cell.length_b   1.000
_cell.length_c   1.000
_cell.angle_alpha   90.00
_cell.angle_beta   90.00
_cell.angle_gamma   90.00
#
_symmetry.space_group_name_H-M   'P 1'
#
loop_
_entity.id
_entity.type
_entity.pdbx_description
1 polymer ?
#
loop_
_entity_poly.entity_id
_entity_poly.type
_entity_poly.pdbx_seq_one_letter_code
_entity_poly.pdbx_strand_id
1 'polypeptide(L)'
;MKEQRLMHDIVYKLAEPTTTDLSGVQPYAADFDWRRNVPIAYRPWHDGPYHVTMGIKRTAIQDWIEIDNTYLEKIALKRELFEKQRDVVTQVLPGCEEAAFESLYLLAEYLPRRYPTMFKWTEKRTIENLVTKEKWDLTRDAPTWHRYHPLEVMALLAPEDFVIMQTDPATGVSSLRAGAVCFPGKSIM
;
A
#
# COMPACT_ATOMS: atom_id res chain seq x y z
N MET A 1 -31.13 14.14 -9.99
CA MET A 1 -29.93 14.59 -9.24
C MET A 1 -30.01 14.37 -7.72
N LYS A 2 -31.17 14.46 -7.05
CA LYS A 2 -31.27 14.16 -5.60
C LYS A 2 -31.24 12.65 -5.26
N GLU A 3 -31.74 11.81 -6.15
CA GLU A 3 -31.83 10.34 -5.95
C GLU A 3 -30.49 9.59 -6.02
N GLN A 4 -29.57 10.01 -6.89
CA GLN A 4 -28.22 9.44 -6.97
C GLN A 4 -27.37 9.77 -5.74
N ARG A 5 -27.60 10.94 -5.13
CA ARG A 5 -26.94 11.35 -3.89
C ARG A 5 -27.48 10.56 -2.70
N LEU A 6 -28.78 10.29 -2.68
CA LEU A 6 -29.42 9.47 -1.65
C LEU A 6 -28.97 7.99 -1.71
N MET A 7 -28.79 7.42 -2.90
CA MET A 7 -28.23 6.07 -3.08
C MET A 7 -26.76 5.98 -2.69
N HIS A 8 -25.95 7.02 -2.96
CA HIS A 8 -24.58 7.11 -2.45
C HIS A 8 -24.57 7.15 -0.91
N ASP A 9 -25.41 7.99 -0.30
CA ASP A 9 -25.48 8.14 1.16
C ASP A 9 -26.07 6.90 1.89
N ILE A 10 -26.87 6.07 1.21
CA ILE A 10 -27.46 4.83 1.77
C ILE A 10 -26.48 3.66 1.68
N VAL A 11 -25.71 3.54 0.58
CA VAL A 11 -24.69 2.49 0.43
C VAL A 11 -23.53 2.69 1.40
N TYR A 12 -23.13 3.93 1.67
CA TYR A 12 -22.07 4.27 2.62
C TYR A 12 -22.50 4.22 4.11
N LYS A 13 -23.76 3.93 4.41
CA LYS A 13 -24.28 3.94 5.79
C LYS A 13 -24.20 2.60 6.55
N LEU A 14 -23.57 1.57 5.97
CA LEU A 14 -23.58 0.21 6.54
C LEU A 14 -22.22 -0.49 6.69
N ALA A 15 -21.11 0.21 6.46
CA ALA A 15 -19.80 -0.27 6.89
C ALA A 15 -19.20 0.78 7.84
N GLU A 16 -19.20 0.50 9.13
CA GLU A 16 -18.32 1.23 10.04
C GLU A 16 -16.89 1.14 9.49
N PRO A 17 -16.11 2.24 9.45
CA PRO A 17 -14.73 2.20 8.98
C PRO A 17 -14.01 1.14 9.83
N THR A 18 -13.66 0.02 9.20
CA THR A 18 -13.02 -1.10 9.90
C THR A 18 -11.62 -0.66 10.25
N THR A 19 -11.48 -0.03 11.41
CA THR A 19 -10.21 0.46 11.92
C THR A 19 -9.38 -0.77 12.25
N THR A 20 -8.41 -1.07 11.39
CA THR A 20 -7.49 -2.18 11.62
C THR A 20 -6.61 -1.81 12.81
N ASP A 21 -6.68 -2.61 13.88
CA ASP A 21 -5.90 -2.36 15.08
C ASP A 21 -4.41 -2.62 14.81
N LEU A 22 -3.62 -1.55 14.81
CA LEU A 22 -2.18 -1.57 14.65
C LEU A 22 -1.43 -1.44 15.99
N SER A 23 -2.11 -1.49 17.14
CA SER A 23 -1.48 -1.36 18.47
C SER A 23 -0.52 -2.52 18.78
N GLY A 24 -0.77 -3.70 18.20
CA GLY A 24 0.09 -4.87 18.35
C GLY A 24 1.37 -4.84 17.51
N VAL A 25 1.53 -3.91 16.57
CA VAL A 25 2.72 -3.83 15.69
C VAL A 25 3.94 -3.47 16.51
N GLN A 26 4.99 -4.27 16.38
CA GLN A 26 6.26 -4.08 17.09
C GLN A 26 7.35 -3.68 16.10
N PRO A 27 8.38 -2.93 16.52
CA PRO A 27 9.55 -2.69 15.68
C PRO A 27 10.15 -4.00 15.13
N TYR A 28 10.62 -3.99 13.89
CA TYR A 28 11.24 -5.17 13.26
C TYR A 28 12.45 -5.68 14.04
N ALA A 29 13.33 -4.76 14.42
CA ALA A 29 14.41 -4.94 15.38
C ALA A 29 14.76 -3.56 15.98
N ALA A 30 15.36 -3.54 17.18
CA ALA A 30 15.71 -2.28 17.86
C ALA A 30 16.74 -1.44 17.07
N ASP A 31 17.66 -2.11 16.37
CA ASP A 31 18.77 -1.55 15.61
C ASP A 31 18.66 -1.89 14.11
N PHE A 32 17.43 -2.04 13.60
CA PHE A 32 17.18 -2.45 12.23
C PHE A 32 17.92 -1.54 11.21
N ASP A 33 18.85 -2.14 10.47
CA ASP A 33 19.52 -1.57 9.30
C ASP A 33 19.09 -2.31 8.04
N TRP A 34 18.22 -1.65 7.25
CA TRP A 34 17.68 -2.20 6.01
C TRP A 34 18.76 -2.59 5.01
N ARG A 35 19.94 -1.96 5.04
CA ARG A 35 21.06 -2.24 4.12
C ARG A 35 21.66 -3.63 4.32
N ARG A 36 21.48 -4.18 5.52
CA ARG A 36 21.99 -5.51 5.90
C ARG A 36 20.93 -6.59 5.78
N ASN A 37 19.66 -6.20 5.60
CA ASN A 37 18.56 -7.14 5.45
C ASN A 37 18.51 -7.65 4.00
N VAL A 38 18.73 -8.96 3.83
CA VAL A 38 18.78 -9.59 2.51
C VAL A 38 17.36 -9.92 2.05
N PRO A 39 17.02 -9.74 0.76
CA PRO A 39 15.70 -10.07 0.24
C PRO A 39 15.33 -11.54 0.48
N ILE A 40 14.08 -11.78 0.87
CA ILE A 40 13.55 -13.13 1.02
C ILE A 40 13.39 -13.74 -0.38
N ALA A 41 14.00 -14.90 -0.60
CA ALA A 41 13.94 -15.57 -1.89
C ALA A 41 12.49 -15.98 -2.21
N TYR A 42 11.93 -15.41 -3.29
CA TYR A 42 10.65 -15.85 -3.81
C TYR A 42 10.79 -17.26 -4.40
N ARG A 43 10.10 -18.23 -3.79
CA ARG A 43 10.11 -19.65 -4.16
C ARG A 43 8.67 -20.17 -4.18
N PRO A 44 7.87 -19.81 -5.18
CA PRO A 44 6.46 -20.21 -5.25
C PRO A 44 6.26 -21.68 -5.66
N TRP A 45 7.32 -22.35 -6.13
CA TRP A 45 7.35 -23.77 -6.44
C TRP A 45 7.90 -24.56 -5.24
N HIS A 46 7.14 -25.57 -4.83
CA HIS A 46 7.59 -26.61 -3.90
C HIS A 46 7.76 -27.92 -4.68
N ASP A 47 8.81 -28.67 -4.37
CA ASP A 47 8.99 -30.02 -4.90
C ASP A 47 7.89 -30.94 -4.34
N GLY A 48 7.11 -31.59 -5.20
CA GLY A 48 6.03 -32.50 -4.82
C GLY A 48 4.78 -32.43 -5.71
N PRO A 49 3.73 -33.22 -5.41
CA PRO A 49 2.47 -33.17 -6.15
C PRO A 49 1.84 -31.78 -6.07
N TYR A 50 1.73 -31.13 -7.22
CA TYR A 50 1.23 -29.77 -7.36
C TYR A 50 -0.29 -29.73 -7.14
N HIS A 51 -0.72 -29.05 -6.07
CA HIS A 51 -2.12 -28.73 -5.85
C HIS A 51 -2.34 -27.26 -6.21
N VAL A 52 -3.22 -27.00 -7.17
CA VAL A 52 -3.65 -25.63 -7.50
C VAL A 52 -4.41 -25.09 -6.28
N THR A 53 -3.71 -24.33 -5.45
CA THR A 53 -4.31 -23.48 -4.42
C THR A 53 -4.20 -22.04 -4.91
N MET A 54 -5.13 -21.16 -4.53
CA MET A 54 -5.11 -19.75 -4.94
C MET A 54 -3.85 -18.99 -4.48
N GLY A 55 -2.95 -19.61 -3.72
CA GLY A 55 -1.73 -18.99 -3.19
C GLY A 55 -1.97 -17.97 -2.08
N ILE A 56 -3.23 -17.76 -1.68
CA ILE A 56 -3.62 -16.79 -0.66
C ILE A 56 -3.38 -17.39 0.72
N LYS A 57 -2.48 -16.77 1.49
CA LYS A 57 -2.21 -17.11 2.90
C LYS A 57 -2.51 -15.89 3.76
N ARG A 58 -3.10 -16.11 4.94
CA ARG A 58 -3.26 -15.05 5.92
C ARG A 58 -1.86 -14.65 6.41
N THR A 59 -1.45 -13.41 6.13
CA THR A 59 -0.18 -12.87 6.65
C THR A 59 -0.40 -12.26 8.04
N ALA A 60 0.62 -12.32 8.89
CA ALA A 60 0.60 -11.58 10.15
C ALA A 60 0.82 -10.09 9.85
N ILE A 61 0.17 -9.20 10.60
CA ILE A 61 0.34 -7.75 10.40
C ILE A 61 1.81 -7.30 10.52
N GLN A 62 2.61 -8.01 11.33
CA GLN A 62 4.05 -7.77 11.47
C GLN A 62 4.82 -7.97 10.17
N ASP A 63 4.30 -8.80 9.26
CA ASP A 63 4.92 -9.20 8.00
C ASP A 63 4.15 -8.59 6.82
N TRP A 64 3.47 -7.46 7.04
CA TRP A 64 2.70 -6.79 5.99
C TRP A 64 3.62 -6.17 4.93
N ILE A 65 4.68 -5.47 5.36
CA ILE A 65 5.66 -4.85 4.45
C ILE A 65 7.04 -5.42 4.75
N GLU A 66 7.69 -5.95 3.72
CA GLU A 66 9.07 -6.44 3.77
C GLU A 66 10.02 -5.36 3.24
N ILE A 67 11.00 -4.94 4.03
CA ILE A 67 12.04 -3.99 3.59
C ILE A 67 13.40 -4.66 3.63
N ASP A 68 14.11 -4.60 2.50
CA ASP A 68 15.43 -5.20 2.31
C ASP A 68 16.42 -4.18 1.72
N ASN A 69 17.65 -4.63 1.47
CA ASN A 69 18.73 -3.81 0.93
C ASN A 69 18.51 -3.31 -0.52
N THR A 70 17.47 -3.77 -1.21
CA THR A 70 17.08 -3.29 -2.55
C THR A 70 16.05 -2.16 -2.51
N TYR A 71 15.64 -1.74 -1.31
CA TYR A 71 14.60 -0.72 -1.11
C TYR A 71 14.78 0.53 -1.99
N LEU A 72 15.95 1.17 -1.97
CA LEU A 72 16.20 2.39 -2.74
C LEU A 72 16.15 2.18 -4.25
N GLU A 73 16.66 1.05 -4.73
CA GLU A 73 16.62 0.68 -6.14
C GLU A 73 15.17 0.51 -6.61
N LYS A 74 14.36 -0.22 -5.83
CA LYS A 74 12.93 -0.41 -6.09
C LYS A 74 12.19 0.92 -6.16
N ILE A 75 12.39 1.82 -5.19
CA ILE A 75 11.72 3.13 -5.19
C ILE A 75 12.16 4.00 -6.38
N ALA A 76 13.44 3.95 -6.78
CA ALA A 76 13.92 4.68 -7.95
C ALA A 76 13.26 4.19 -9.24
N LEU A 77 13.20 2.87 -9.44
CA LEU A 77 12.53 2.24 -10.58
C LEU A 77 11.02 2.55 -10.62
N LYS A 78 10.33 2.50 -9.48
CA LYS A 78 8.90 2.89 -9.40
C LYS A 78 8.68 4.33 -9.83
N ARG A 79 9.57 5.25 -9.42
CA ARG A 79 9.50 6.66 -9.82
C ARG A 79 9.66 6.82 -11.33
N GLU A 80 10.62 6.13 -11.92
CA GLU A 80 10.80 6.12 -13.37
C GLU A 80 9.55 5.59 -14.09
N LEU A 81 8.94 4.53 -13.58
CA LEU A 81 7.70 3.97 -14.13
C LEU A 81 6.52 4.95 -14.02
N PHE A 82 6.36 5.64 -12.89
CA PHE A 82 5.34 6.68 -12.74
C PHE A 82 5.57 7.90 -13.64
N GLU A 83 6.81 8.18 -14.04
CA GLU A 83 7.09 9.26 -14.99
C GLU A 83 6.87 8.84 -16.44
N LYS A 84 7.25 7.61 -16.81
CA LYS A 84 7.26 7.15 -18.21
C LYS A 84 6.01 6.39 -18.62
N GLN A 85 5.40 5.65 -17.69
CA GLN A 85 4.37 4.65 -17.97
C GLN A 85 3.26 4.65 -16.91
N ARG A 86 2.96 5.82 -16.34
CA ARG A 86 1.98 5.98 -15.26
C ARG A 86 0.67 5.24 -15.51
N ASP A 87 0.11 5.40 -16.71
CA ASP A 87 -1.18 4.81 -17.09
C ASP A 87 -1.11 3.28 -17.25
N VAL A 88 0.08 2.69 -17.33
CA VAL A 88 0.25 1.22 -17.37
C VAL A 88 0.34 0.67 -15.96
N VAL A 89 1.10 1.34 -15.07
CA VAL A 89 1.39 0.84 -13.72
C VAL A 89 0.36 1.28 -12.67
N THR A 90 -0.39 2.35 -12.94
CA THR A 90 -1.44 2.86 -12.06
C THR A 90 -2.77 2.87 -12.80
N GLN A 91 -3.75 2.13 -12.28
CA GLN A 91 -5.12 2.07 -12.80
C GLN A 91 -6.10 2.25 -11.66
N VAL A 92 -7.06 3.16 -11.81
CA VAL A 92 -8.02 3.50 -10.75
C VAL A 92 -9.40 3.70 -11.36
N LEU A 93 -10.38 2.91 -10.91
CA LEU A 93 -11.78 3.11 -11.25
C LEU A 93 -12.43 4.13 -10.28
N PRO A 94 -13.43 4.90 -10.73
CA PRO A 94 -14.13 5.85 -9.87
C PRO A 94 -14.77 5.18 -8.64
N GLY A 95 -14.75 5.87 -7.50
CA GLY A 95 -15.33 5.39 -6.24
C GLY A 95 -14.35 4.59 -5.35
N CYS A 96 -13.06 4.64 -5.65
CA CYS A 96 -11.99 4.00 -4.87
C CYS A 96 -11.19 4.99 -4.02
N GLU A 97 -11.49 6.28 -4.11
CA GLU A 97 -10.68 7.35 -3.54
C GLU A 97 -10.59 7.20 -2.01
N GLU A 98 -11.72 6.97 -1.34
CA GLU A 98 -11.76 6.78 0.11
C GLU A 98 -10.96 5.55 0.55
N ALA A 99 -11.16 4.41 -0.13
CA ALA A 99 -10.42 3.19 0.16
C ALA A 99 -8.90 3.37 -0.04
N ALA A 100 -8.49 4.18 -1.03
CA ALA A 100 -7.08 4.47 -1.27
C ALA A 100 -6.47 5.34 -0.17
N PHE A 101 -7.20 6.36 0.30
CA PHE A 101 -6.76 7.19 1.42
C PHE A 101 -6.72 6.41 2.74
N GLU A 102 -7.73 5.60 3.03
CA GLU A 102 -7.76 4.74 4.22
C GLU A 102 -6.56 3.78 4.23
N SER A 103 -6.28 3.13 3.10
CA SER A 103 -5.14 2.22 2.95
C SER A 103 -3.81 2.95 3.12
N LEU A 104 -3.69 4.16 2.59
CA LEU A 104 -2.51 5.01 2.75
C LEU A 104 -2.31 5.41 4.22
N TYR A 105 -3.35 5.82 4.94
CA TYR A 105 -3.24 6.16 6.36
C TYR A 105 -2.82 4.95 7.19
N LEU A 106 -3.38 3.77 6.90
CA LEU A 106 -3.00 2.54 7.56
C LEU A 106 -1.52 2.23 7.35
N LEU A 107 -1.02 2.32 6.11
CA LEU A 107 0.39 2.11 5.80
C LEU A 107 1.27 3.15 6.50
N ALA A 108 0.86 4.41 6.50
CA ALA A 108 1.66 5.49 7.02
C ALA A 108 1.69 5.52 8.56
N GLU A 109 0.69 4.92 9.23
CA GLU A 109 0.73 4.60 10.67
C GLU A 109 1.58 3.36 10.96
N TYR A 110 1.52 2.35 10.09
CA TYR A 110 2.28 1.10 10.22
C TYR A 110 3.79 1.31 10.10
N LEU A 111 4.26 2.03 9.07
CA LEU A 111 5.68 2.11 8.74
C LEU A 111 6.55 2.68 9.88
N PRO A 112 6.19 3.79 10.57
CA PRO A 112 6.98 4.30 11.70
C PRO A 112 6.96 3.38 12.92
N ARG A 113 5.91 2.58 13.11
CA ARG A 113 5.85 1.58 14.20
C ARG A 113 6.75 0.39 13.91
N ARG A 114 6.72 -0.12 12.68
CA ARG A 114 7.49 -1.29 12.27
C ARG A 114 8.96 -0.97 11.98
N TYR A 115 9.24 0.17 11.34
CA TYR A 115 10.56 0.57 10.86
C TYR A 115 10.92 2.01 11.32
N PRO A 116 11.04 2.25 12.64
CA PRO A 116 11.27 3.59 13.19
C PRO A 116 12.63 4.20 12.78
N THR A 117 13.60 3.38 12.35
CA THR A 117 14.88 3.86 11.83
C THR A 117 14.79 4.43 10.41
N MET A 118 13.70 4.15 9.69
CA MET A 118 13.48 4.57 8.31
C MET A 118 12.35 5.57 8.14
N PHE A 119 11.32 5.50 8.98
CA PHE A 119 10.13 6.35 8.84
C PHE A 119 9.79 7.06 10.13
N LYS A 120 9.31 8.29 9.99
CA LYS A 120 8.85 9.10 11.11
C LYS A 120 7.48 9.68 10.80
N TRP A 121 6.55 9.50 11.74
CA TRP A 121 5.30 10.23 11.74
C TRP A 121 5.51 11.60 12.38
N THR A 122 4.92 12.64 11.79
CA THR A 122 4.95 14.00 12.34
C THR A 122 3.54 14.48 12.65
N GLU A 123 3.44 15.50 13.51
CA GLU A 123 2.15 16.00 14.03
C GLU A 123 1.18 16.51 12.95
N LYS A 124 1.68 16.90 11.77
CA LYS A 124 0.88 17.44 10.66
C LYS A 124 0.32 16.37 9.71
N ARG A 125 0.08 15.14 10.18
CA ARG A 125 -0.24 13.97 9.32
C ARG A 125 0.73 13.83 8.13
N THR A 126 1.98 14.18 8.35
CA THR A 126 3.03 14.07 7.35
C THR A 126 3.91 12.89 7.74
N ILE A 127 4.13 11.97 6.80
CA ILE A 127 5.10 10.89 6.93
C ILE A 127 6.42 11.31 6.29
N GLU A 128 7.51 11.17 7.02
CA GLU A 128 8.87 11.39 6.55
C GLU A 128 9.57 10.06 6.34
N ASN A 129 10.13 9.87 5.14
CA ASN A 129 11.03 8.79 4.82
C ASN A 129 12.47 9.26 5.01
N LEU A 130 13.10 8.82 6.09
CA LEU A 130 14.46 9.21 6.49
C LEU A 130 15.52 8.67 5.54
N VAL A 131 15.19 7.66 4.72
CA VAL A 131 16.10 7.05 3.75
C VAL A 131 16.09 7.83 2.44
N THR A 132 14.91 8.11 1.88
CA THR A 132 14.79 8.90 0.64
C THR A 132 14.85 10.41 0.88
N LYS A 133 14.74 10.86 2.14
CA LYS A 133 14.63 12.26 2.56
C LYS A 133 13.35 12.96 2.10
N GLU A 134 12.35 12.19 1.67
CA GLU A 134 11.07 12.72 1.23
C GLU A 134 10.08 12.89 2.39
N LYS A 135 9.19 13.87 2.25
CA LYS A 135 8.11 14.16 3.17
C LYS A 135 6.81 14.21 2.40
N TRP A 136 5.82 13.46 2.88
CA TRP A 136 4.52 13.36 2.26
C TRP A 136 3.47 13.90 3.22
N ASP A 137 2.94 15.07 2.93
CA ASP A 137 1.78 15.63 3.64
C ASP A 137 0.53 14.86 3.21
N LEU A 138 -0.08 14.16 4.16
CA LEU A 138 -1.23 13.29 3.90
C LEU A 138 -2.57 13.98 4.18
N THR A 139 -2.58 15.28 4.50
CA THR A 139 -3.83 16.04 4.64
C THR A 139 -4.60 16.09 3.32
N ARG A 140 -5.93 16.06 3.36
CA ARG A 140 -6.77 15.89 2.14
C ARG A 140 -6.64 17.05 1.15
N ASP A 141 -6.25 18.22 1.63
CA ASP A 141 -6.03 19.46 0.88
C ASP A 141 -4.56 19.67 0.46
N ALA A 142 -3.67 18.72 0.75
CA ALA A 142 -2.25 18.82 0.42
C ALA A 142 -2.01 18.95 -1.11
N PRO A 143 -1.05 19.79 -1.55
CA PRO A 143 -0.70 19.92 -2.97
C PRO A 143 -0.19 18.63 -3.62
N THR A 144 0.28 17.66 -2.84
CA THR A 144 0.73 16.33 -3.29
C THR A 144 -0.28 15.67 -4.23
N TRP A 145 -1.58 15.82 -3.94
CA TRP A 145 -2.67 15.17 -4.67
C TRP A 145 -2.92 15.73 -6.06
N HIS A 146 -2.32 16.88 -6.41
CA HIS A 146 -2.35 17.38 -7.78
C HIS A 146 -1.48 16.54 -8.72
N ARG A 147 -0.47 15.85 -8.19
CA ARG A 147 0.48 15.06 -8.98
C ARG A 147 0.35 13.57 -8.73
N TYR A 148 0.13 13.16 -7.48
CA TYR A 148 0.15 11.76 -7.09
C TYR A 148 -1.22 11.27 -6.66
N HIS A 149 -1.54 10.04 -7.03
CA HIS A 149 -2.64 9.29 -6.41
C HIS A 149 -2.17 8.68 -5.08
N PRO A 150 -3.04 8.49 -4.06
CA PRO A 150 -2.66 7.86 -2.79
C PRO A 150 -1.92 6.53 -2.94
N LEU A 151 -2.35 5.68 -3.89
CA LEU A 151 -1.67 4.41 -4.20
C LEU A 151 -0.23 4.60 -4.71
N GLU A 152 0.04 5.68 -5.43
CA GLU A 152 1.39 5.99 -5.92
C GLU A 152 2.29 6.43 -4.76
N VAL A 153 1.74 7.21 -3.81
CA VAL A 153 2.45 7.55 -2.58
C VAL A 153 2.73 6.29 -1.75
N MET A 154 1.76 5.38 -1.61
CA MET A 154 1.99 4.08 -0.96
C MET A 154 3.11 3.29 -1.63
N ALA A 155 3.10 3.21 -2.96
CA ALA A 155 4.11 2.53 -3.75
C ALA A 155 5.50 3.19 -3.66
N LEU A 156 5.59 4.50 -3.40
CA LEU A 156 6.84 5.22 -3.14
C LEU A 156 7.31 5.12 -1.68
N LEU A 157 6.43 4.74 -0.75
CA LEU A 157 6.78 4.50 0.65
C LEU A 157 7.25 3.06 0.88
N ALA A 158 6.62 2.09 0.22
CA ALA A 158 6.88 0.66 0.41
C ALA A 158 7.26 -0.06 -0.89
N PRO A 159 8.13 -1.08 -0.83
CA PRO A 159 8.55 -1.83 -2.02
C PRO A 159 7.43 -2.70 -2.61
N GLU A 160 6.43 -3.08 -1.82
CA GLU A 160 5.28 -3.87 -2.27
C GLU A 160 4.40 -3.12 -3.29
N ASP A 161 3.67 -3.88 -4.09
CA ASP A 161 2.63 -3.35 -4.99
C ASP A 161 1.27 -3.40 -4.28
N PHE A 162 0.44 -2.38 -4.53
CA PHE A 162 -0.83 -2.22 -3.83
C PHE A 162 -2.00 -2.32 -4.78
N VAL A 163 -3.00 -3.10 -4.38
CA VAL A 163 -4.26 -3.28 -5.10
C VAL A 163 -5.43 -3.13 -4.15
N ILE A 164 -6.51 -2.52 -4.64
CA ILE A 164 -7.76 -2.32 -3.89
C ILE A 164 -8.82 -3.20 -4.52
N MET A 165 -9.34 -4.11 -3.70
CA MET A 165 -10.56 -4.85 -4.01
C MET A 165 -11.72 -4.24 -3.24
N GLN A 166 -12.85 -4.01 -3.92
CA GLN A 166 -14.09 -3.60 -3.26
C GLN A 166 -15.17 -4.63 -3.54
N THR A 167 -15.93 -4.95 -2.49
CA THR A 167 -17.13 -5.78 -2.58
C THR A 167 -18.31 -4.90 -2.88
N ASP A 168 -19.01 -5.19 -3.96
CA ASP A 168 -20.30 -4.57 -4.25
C ASP A 168 -21.32 -5.05 -3.20
N PRO A 169 -21.91 -4.14 -2.39
CA PRO A 169 -22.86 -4.53 -1.35
C PRO A 169 -24.15 -5.15 -1.89
N ALA A 170 -24.54 -4.84 -3.13
CA ALA A 170 -25.76 -5.36 -3.73
C ALA A 170 -25.60 -6.78 -4.27
N THR A 171 -24.45 -7.07 -4.89
CA THR A 171 -24.18 -8.37 -5.52
C THR A 171 -23.32 -9.30 -4.66
N GLY A 172 -22.62 -8.77 -3.65
CA GLY A 172 -21.65 -9.48 -2.83
C GLY A 172 -20.35 -9.82 -3.57
N VAL A 173 -20.18 -9.37 -4.82
CA VAL A 173 -19.02 -9.70 -5.66
C VAL A 173 -17.89 -8.72 -5.38
N SER A 174 -16.72 -9.26 -5.02
CA SER A 174 -15.48 -8.47 -4.92
C SER A 174 -14.82 -8.34 -6.30
N SER A 175 -14.46 -7.11 -6.66
CA SER A 175 -13.74 -6.80 -7.90
C SER A 175 -12.48 -6.00 -7.61
N LEU A 176 -11.46 -6.17 -8.44
CA LEU A 176 -10.27 -5.31 -8.44
C LEU A 176 -10.66 -3.94 -9.02
N ARG A 177 -10.45 -2.88 -8.26
CA ARG A 177 -10.97 -1.55 -8.60
C ARG A 177 -9.89 -0.50 -8.74
N ALA A 178 -8.75 -0.69 -8.08
CA ALA A 178 -7.58 0.16 -8.28
C ALA A 178 -6.29 -0.62 -8.00
N GLY A 179 -5.18 -0.15 -8.55
CA GLY A 179 -3.86 -0.68 -8.26
C GLY A 179 -2.73 0.24 -8.69
N ALA A 180 -1.63 0.19 -7.95
CA ALA A 180 -0.31 0.68 -8.35
C ALA A 180 0.63 -0.53 -8.33
N VAL A 181 0.90 -1.08 -9.51
CA VAL A 181 1.61 -2.36 -9.70
C VAL A 181 2.81 -2.13 -10.63
N CYS A 182 3.99 -2.09 -10.04
CA CYS A 182 5.24 -1.85 -10.77
C CYS A 182 6.07 -3.13 -10.97
N PHE A 183 5.93 -4.12 -10.09
CA PHE A 183 6.72 -5.35 -10.08
C PHE A 183 5.83 -6.59 -9.91
N PRO A 184 4.99 -6.92 -10.90
CA PRO A 184 4.14 -8.10 -10.83
C PRO A 184 4.98 -9.37 -10.63
N GLY A 185 4.72 -10.11 -9.56
CA GLY A 185 5.45 -11.35 -9.24
C GLY A 185 6.83 -11.16 -8.61
N LYS A 186 7.13 -9.98 -8.03
CA LYS A 186 8.45 -9.63 -7.45
C LYS A 186 9.60 -9.76 -8.46
N SER A 187 9.33 -9.55 -9.74
CA SER A 187 10.33 -9.61 -10.82
C SER A 187 11.21 -8.36 -10.81
N ILE A 188 12.27 -8.38 -10.00
CA ILE A 188 13.45 -7.53 -10.17
C ILE A 188 14.61 -8.49 -10.44
N MET A 189 15.28 -8.24 -11.55
CA MET A 189 16.29 -9.12 -12.16
C MET A 189 17.63 -9.02 -11.44
#